data_AF-A0A5B7G6J6-F1
#
_entry.id   AF-A0A5B7G6J6-F1
#
_cell.length_a   1.000
_cell.length_b   1.000
_cell.length_c   1.000
_cell.angle_alpha   90.00
_cell.angle_beta   90.00
_cell.angle_gamma   90.00
#
_symmetry.space_group_name_H-M   'P 1'
#
loop_
_entity.id
_entity.type
_entity.pdbx_description
1 polymer ?
#
loop_
_entity_poly.entity_id
_entity_poly.type
_entity_poly.pdbx_seq_one_letter_code
_entity_poly.pdbx_strand_id
1 'polypeptide(L)'
;MDVIVWNENEPEKLEVGQNRVSRMALNAPRYAAIEALRGDMGWNTFRERHIKAMLRYKARLERMDDARLVRKVFLWNVRSSRWGKKCVKMAVKSGLETS
;
A
#
# COMPACT_ATOMS: atom_id res chain seq x y z
N MET A 1 -12.52 8.38 -19.41
CA MET A 1 -12.39 7.97 -18.00
C MET A 1 -10.94 7.56 -17.81
N ASP A 2 -10.09 8.45 -17.32
CA ASP A 2 -8.69 8.10 -17.02
C ASP A 2 -8.72 7.13 -15.84
N VAL A 3 -8.71 5.84 -16.16
CA VAL A 3 -8.38 4.80 -15.20
C VAL A 3 -6.99 5.19 -14.72
N ILE A 4 -6.87 5.57 -13.44
CA ILE A 4 -5.57 5.80 -12.80
C ILE A 4 -4.82 4.46 -12.89
N VAL A 5 -4.04 4.31 -13.96
CA VAL A 5 -3.14 3.19 -14.14
C VAL A 5 -1.97 3.52 -13.24
N TRP A 6 -2.05 3.06 -11.99
CA TRP A 6 -0.98 3.15 -11.02
C TRP A 6 0.30 2.58 -11.64
N ASN A 7 1.15 3.46 -12.15
CA ASN A 7 2.47 3.10 -12.65
C ASN A 7 3.32 2.66 -11.45
N GLU A 8 4.15 1.63 -11.63
CA GLU A 8 5.05 1.13 -10.59
C GLU A 8 5.92 2.24 -9.98
N ASN A 9 6.14 3.35 -10.70
CA ASN A 9 6.95 4.49 -10.27
C ASN A 9 6.21 5.61 -9.49
N GLU A 10 4.88 5.55 -9.37
CA GLU A 10 4.12 6.56 -8.61
C GLU A 10 4.45 6.62 -7.12
N PRO A 11 4.67 5.48 -6.42
CA PRO A 11 5.08 5.50 -5.02
C PRO A 11 6.38 6.25 -4.78
N GLU A 12 7.37 6.15 -5.68
CA GLU A 12 8.64 6.88 -5.53
C GLU A 12 8.45 8.39 -5.70
N LYS A 13 7.61 8.83 -6.65
CA LYS A 13 7.27 10.25 -6.78
C LYS A 13 6.60 10.80 -5.53
N LEU A 14 5.71 10.01 -4.93
CA LEU A 14 5.04 10.36 -3.68
C LEU A 14 6.02 10.39 -2.50
N GLU A 15 7.01 9.50 -2.45
CA GLU A 15 8.10 9.54 -1.45
C GLU A 15 8.88 10.85 -1.51
N VAL A 16 9.19 11.36 -2.71
CA VAL A 16 9.88 12.66 -2.85
C VAL A 16 9.07 13.78 -2.19
N GLY A 17 7.76 13.79 -2.41
CA GLY A 17 6.83 14.73 -1.76
C GLY A 17 6.84 14.59 -0.24
N GLN A 18 6.69 13.37 0.28
CA GLN A 18 6.75 13.09 1.72
C GLN A 18 8.05 13.57 2.36
N ASN A 19 9.18 13.28 1.72
CA ASN A 19 10.51 13.67 2.20
C ASN A 19 10.75 15.18 2.15
N ARG A 20 10.06 15.90 1.26
CA ARG A 20 10.09 17.36 1.24
C ARG A 20 9.27 17.93 2.39
N VAL A 21 8.07 17.40 2.62
CA VAL A 21 7.20 17.84 3.71
C VAL A 21 7.82 17.55 5.07
N SER A 22 8.44 16.38 5.27
CA SER A 22 9.11 16.04 6.53
C SER A 22 10.25 17.01 6.85
N ARG A 23 11.07 17.38 5.86
CA ARG A 23 12.12 18.40 6.05
C ARG A 23 11.55 19.75 6.44
N MET A 24 10.49 20.19 5.77
CA MET A 24 9.84 21.46 6.08
C MET A 24 9.24 21.46 7.48
N ALA A 25 8.55 20.37 7.87
CA ALA A 25 7.91 20.25 9.17
C ALA A 25 8.91 20.21 10.33
N LEU A 26 10.06 19.54 10.14
CA LEU A 26 11.11 19.41 11.16
C LEU A 26 12.17 20.52 11.09
N ASN A 27 12.01 21.49 10.18
CA ASN A 27 13.04 22.48 9.85
C ASN A 27 14.44 21.87 9.65
N ALA A 28 14.48 20.69 9.01
CA ALA A 28 15.68 19.89 8.92
C ALA A 28 16.57 20.32 7.73
N PRO A 29 17.90 20.23 7.87
CA PRO A 29 18.80 20.57 6.78
C PRO A 29 18.63 19.62 5.58
N ARG A 30 19.03 20.08 4.39
CA ARG A 30 18.88 19.31 3.14
C ARG A 30 19.55 17.93 3.20
N TYR A 31 20.67 17.82 3.91
CA TYR A 31 21.45 16.59 4.09
C TYR A 31 20.94 15.69 5.22
N ALA A 32 19.87 16.05 5.93
CA ALA A 32 19.28 15.18 6.93
C ALA A 32 18.90 13.83 6.31
N ALA A 33 19.28 12.75 6.99
CA ALA A 33 18.99 11.40 6.57
C ALA A 33 17.48 11.16 6.50
N ILE A 34 17.01 10.62 5.37
CA ILE A 34 15.56 10.39 5.15
C ILE A 34 14.99 9.43 6.20
N GLU A 35 15.78 8.45 6.64
CA GLU A 35 15.36 7.49 7.66
C GLU A 35 15.14 8.17 9.02
N ALA A 36 16.00 9.12 9.41
CA ALA A 36 15.82 9.91 10.63
C ALA A 36 14.56 10.77 10.55
N LEU A 37 14.37 11.50 9.45
CA LEU A 37 13.16 12.29 9.20
C LEU A 37 11.91 11.43 9.25
N ARG A 38 11.97 10.21 8.70
CA ARG A 38 10.85 9.28 8.68
C ARG A 38 10.54 8.77 10.08
N GLY A 39 11.57 8.44 10.87
CA GLY A 39 11.45 8.03 12.26
C GLY A 39 10.81 9.11 13.12
N ASP A 40 11.33 10.35 13.05
CA ASP A 40 10.82 11.49 13.81
C ASP A 40 9.37 11.85 13.45
N MET A 41 9.01 11.75 12.17
CA MET A 41 7.64 11.95 11.72
C MET A 41 6.71 10.77 12.08
N GLY A 42 7.25 9.61 12.48
CA GLY A 42 6.48 8.38 12.70
C GLY A 42 5.81 7.88 11.42
N TRP A 43 6.38 8.16 10.26
CA TRP A 43 5.77 7.86 8.97
C TRP A 43 6.26 6.53 8.41
N ASN A 44 5.36 5.77 7.80
CA ASN A 44 5.77 4.64 6.94
C ASN A 44 6.13 5.14 5.54
N THR A 45 6.71 4.29 4.72
CA THR A 45 6.77 4.55 3.27
C THR A 45 5.37 4.53 2.65
N PHE A 46 5.16 5.26 1.57
CA PHE A 46 4.01 5.16 0.69
C PHE A 46 3.80 3.73 0.20
N ARG A 47 4.90 3.03 -0.12
CA ARG A 47 4.83 1.62 -0.55
C ARG A 47 4.22 0.74 0.54
N GLU A 48 4.69 0.84 1.78
CA GLU A 48 4.14 0.10 2.91
C GLU A 48 2.68 0.46 3.17
N ARG A 49 2.32 1.76 3.12
CA ARG A 49 0.94 2.20 3.27
C ARG A 49 0.04 1.61 2.19
N HIS A 50 0.51 1.59 0.94
CA HIS A 50 -0.23 1.01 -0.18
C HIS A 50 -0.44 -0.50 0.00
N ILE A 51 0.62 -1.23 0.39
CA ILE A 51 0.53 -2.67 0.69
C ILE A 51 -0.48 -2.93 1.80
N LYS A 52 -0.38 -2.18 2.90
CA LYS A 52 -1.30 -2.31 4.05
C LYS A 52 -2.75 -2.04 3.65
N ALA A 53 -2.99 -1.02 2.83
CA ALA A 53 -4.31 -0.72 2.30
C ALA A 53 -4.85 -1.84 1.41
N MET A 54 -4.01 -2.36 0.51
CA MET A 54 -4.35 -3.48 -0.38
C MET A 54 -4.72 -4.74 0.41
N LEU A 55 -3.91 -5.12 1.41
CA LEU A 55 -4.16 -6.30 2.24
C LEU A 55 -5.41 -6.14 3.11
N ARG A 56 -5.62 -4.96 3.71
CA ARG A 56 -6.85 -4.65 4.45
C ARG A 56 -8.09 -4.74 3.55
N TYR A 57 -7.99 -4.25 2.32
CA TYR A 57 -9.07 -4.34 1.35
C TYR A 57 -9.38 -5.80 1.00
N LYS A 58 -8.35 -6.63 0.74
CA LYS A 58 -8.49 -8.07 0.54
C LYS A 58 -9.18 -8.73 1.74
N ALA A 59 -8.69 -8.51 2.96
CA ALA A 59 -9.29 -9.08 4.17
C ALA A 59 -10.75 -8.65 4.35
N ARG A 60 -11.09 -7.40 4.00
CA ARG A 60 -12.48 -6.92 4.02
C ARG A 60 -13.35 -7.66 3.01
N LEU A 61 -12.86 -7.91 1.80
CA LEU A 61 -13.57 -8.72 0.81
C LEU A 61 -13.71 -10.18 1.29
N GLU A 62 -12.69 -10.72 1.95
CA GLU A 62 -12.66 -12.08 2.51
C GLU A 62 -13.67 -12.29 3.65
N ARG A 63 -14.00 -11.23 4.40
CA ARG A 63 -14.99 -11.24 5.49
C ARG A 63 -16.37 -10.71 5.07
N MET A 64 -16.54 -10.33 3.80
CA MET A 64 -17.79 -9.77 3.31
C MET A 64 -18.83 -10.88 3.10
N ASP A 65 -20.08 -10.58 3.47
CA ASP A 65 -21.21 -11.48 3.28
C ASP A 65 -21.41 -11.90 1.81
N ASP A 66 -21.75 -13.18 1.62
CA ASP A 66 -21.84 -13.82 0.30
C ASP A 66 -23.06 -13.35 -0.50
N ALA A 67 -24.06 -12.73 0.13
CA ALA A 67 -25.17 -12.11 -0.60
C ALA A 67 -24.72 -10.90 -1.44
N ARG A 68 -23.60 -10.25 -1.07
CA ARG A 68 -23.12 -9.05 -1.77
C ARG A 68 -22.50 -9.39 -3.12
N LEU A 69 -22.88 -8.65 -4.16
CA LEU A 69 -22.34 -8.82 -5.51
C LEU A 69 -20.81 -8.70 -5.56
N VAL A 70 -20.22 -7.75 -4.82
CA VAL A 70 -18.77 -7.55 -4.76
C VAL A 70 -18.05 -8.81 -4.27
N ARG A 71 -18.63 -9.52 -3.29
CA ARG A 71 -18.10 -10.77 -2.75
C ARG A 71 -18.16 -11.89 -3.79
N LYS A 72 -19.29 -12.03 -4.50
CA LYS A 72 -19.45 -13.01 -5.58
C LYS A 72 -18.43 -12.80 -6.70
N VAL A 73 -18.24 -11.56 -7.13
CA VAL A 73 -17.22 -11.20 -8.14
C VAL A 73 -15.81 -11.48 -7.65
N PHE A 74 -15.52 -11.15 -6.39
CA PHE A 74 -14.23 -11.46 -5.77
C PHE A 74 -13.95 -12.96 -5.76
N LEU A 75 -14.88 -13.78 -5.30
CA LEU A 75 -14.73 -15.25 -5.27
C LEU A 75 -14.52 -15.85 -6.67
N TRP A 76 -15.19 -15.30 -7.68
CA TRP A 76 -15.03 -15.75 -9.07
C TRP A 76 -13.62 -15.50 -9.63
N ASN A 77 -12.91 -14.47 -9.15
CA ASN A 77 -11.67 -13.99 -9.77
C ASN A 77 -10.40 -14.14 -8.89
N VAL A 78 -10.54 -14.36 -7.57
CA VAL A 78 -9.41 -14.19 -6.64
C VAL A 78 -8.24 -15.16 -6.89
N ARG A 79 -8.49 -16.43 -7.18
CA ARG A 79 -7.43 -17.45 -7.32
C ARG A 79 -6.61 -17.32 -8.61
N SER A 80 -7.22 -16.85 -9.70
CA SER A 80 -6.56 -16.72 -11.00
C SER A 80 -6.04 -15.30 -11.28
N SER A 81 -6.58 -14.29 -10.59
CA SER A 81 -6.20 -12.89 -10.85
C SER A 81 -4.73 -12.58 -10.52
N ARG A 82 -4.12 -11.75 -11.37
CA ARG A 82 -2.79 -11.15 -11.13
C ARG A 82 -2.77 -10.39 -9.80
N TRP A 83 -3.89 -9.76 -9.42
CA TRP A 83 -4.02 -9.02 -8.18
C TRP A 83 -4.04 -9.92 -6.94
N GLY A 84 -4.75 -11.06 -6.98
CA GLY A 84 -4.76 -12.04 -5.89
C GLY A 84 -3.37 -12.62 -5.64
N LYS A 85 -2.66 -13.01 -6.70
CA LYS A 85 -1.25 -13.46 -6.63
C LYS A 85 -0.33 -12.38 -6.05
N LYS A 86 -0.52 -11.12 -6.46
CA LYS A 86 0.21 -9.97 -5.90
C LYS A 86 -0.07 -9.81 -4.41
N CYS A 87 -1.32 -9.95 -3.95
CA CYS A 87 -1.65 -9.85 -2.54
C CYS A 87 -0.95 -10.93 -1.70
N VAL A 88 -0.96 -12.19 -2.13
CA VAL A 88 -0.25 -13.28 -1.45
C VAL A 88 1.25 -13.00 -1.39
N LYS A 89 1.86 -12.62 -2.52
CA LYS A 89 3.29 -12.26 -2.58
C LYS A 89 3.64 -11.13 -1.61
N MET A 90 2.80 -10.10 -1.54
CA MET A 90 3.04 -8.96 -0.64
C MET A 90 2.81 -9.31 0.82
N ALA A 91 1.83 -10.17 1.14
CA ALA A 91 1.60 -10.62 2.50
C ALA A 91 2.80 -11.41 3.05
N VAL A 92 3.31 -12.37 2.26
CA VAL A 92 4.53 -13.13 2.58
C VAL A 92 5.73 -12.19 2.75
N LYS A 93 5.93 -11.26 1.81
CA LYS A 93 7.06 -10.30 1.87
C LYS A 93 6.99 -9.38 3.10
N SER A 94 5.79 -9.10 3.60
CA SER A 94 5.57 -8.25 4.77
C SER A 94 5.51 -9.03 6.09
N GLY A 95 5.73 -10.35 6.09
CA GLY A 95 5.67 -11.18 7.30
C GLY A 95 4.26 -11.33 7.89
N LEU A 96 3.22 -11.03 7.09
CA LEU A 96 1.83 -11.18 7.49
C LEU A 96 1.32 -12.51 6.91
N GLU A 97 1.20 -13.54 7.75
CA GLU A 97 0.57 -14.80 7.35
C GLU A 97 -0.89 -14.53 6.96
N THR A 98 -1.27 -14.92 5.75
CA THR A 98 -2.67 -14.97 5.35
C THR A 98 -3.26 -16.27 5.86
N SER A 99 -4.03 -16.18 6.95
CA SER A 99 -4.87 -17.27 7.48
C SER A 99 -5.93 -17.72 6.48
#